data_AF-A0A2M8LDL8-F1
#
_entry.id   AF-A0A2M8LDL8-F1
#
_cell.length_a   1.000
_cell.length_b   1.000
_cell.length_c   1.000
_cell.angle_alpha   90.00
_cell.angle_beta   90.00
_cell.angle_gamma   90.00
#
_symmetry.space_group_name_H-M   'P 1'
#
loop_
_entity.id
_entity.type
_entity.pdbx_description
1 polymer ?
#
loop_
_entity_poly.entity_id
_entity_poly.type
_entity_poly.pdbx_seq_one_letter_code
_entity_poly.pdbx_strand_id
1 'polypeptide(L)' 'MKMMNRVFAVIVVLALVPGITGRPIAFAATDPGLGAAVPFSIIAQTAITGTGTVSGEVGLNSTGAGISALTAAMVGGAI' A
#
# COMPACT_ATOMS: atom_id res chain seq x y z
N MET A 1 -17.89 -41.37 34.75
CA MET A 1 -17.14 -40.95 33.54
C MET A 1 -18.01 -40.47 32.37
N LYS A 2 -19.14 -41.10 32.06
CA LYS A 2 -20.02 -40.74 30.91
C LYS A 2 -20.53 -39.29 30.89
N MET A 3 -20.73 -38.68 32.06
CA MET A 3 -21.23 -37.31 32.22
C MET A 3 -20.13 -36.25 32.02
N MET A 4 -18.91 -36.54 32.44
CA MET A 4 -17.75 -35.63 32.32
C MET A 4 -17.31 -35.45 30.86
N ASN A 5 -17.38 -36.53 30.06
CA ASN A 5 -17.07 -36.47 28.62
C ASN A 5 -18.09 -35.62 27.83
N ARG A 6 -19.36 -35.57 28.26
CA ARG A 6 -20.38 -34.73 27.61
C ARG A 6 -20.16 -33.26 27.89
N VAL A 7 -19.81 -32.90 29.13
CA VAL A 7 -19.49 -31.52 29.50
C VAL A 7 -18.26 -31.02 28.75
N PHE A 8 -17.22 -31.85 28.64
CA PHE A 8 -16.03 -31.51 27.86
C PHE A 8 -16.33 -31.29 26.36
N ALA A 9 -17.16 -32.16 25.77
CA ALA A 9 -17.56 -32.02 24.37
C ALA A 9 -18.34 -30.73 24.13
N VAL A 10 -19.23 -30.33 25.04
CA VAL A 10 -20.00 -29.08 24.92
C VAL A 10 -19.09 -27.85 25.00
N ILE A 11 -18.11 -27.84 25.91
CA ILE A 11 -17.16 -26.72 26.06
C ILE A 11 -16.29 -26.58 24.80
N VAL A 12 -15.80 -27.70 24.26
CA VAL A 12 -14.99 -27.71 23.03
C VAL A 12 -15.80 -27.19 21.83
N VAL A 13 -17.05 -27.61 21.68
CA VAL A 13 -17.93 -27.13 20.60
C VAL A 13 -18.25 -25.64 20.75
N LEU A 14 -18.55 -25.17 21.97
CA LEU A 14 -18.81 -23.75 22.23
C LEU A 14 -17.59 -22.88 21.94
N ALA A 15 -16.38 -23.39 22.15
CA ALA A 15 -15.14 -22.65 21.91
C ALA A 15 -14.70 -22.69 20.43
N LEU A 16 -14.84 -23.82 19.75
CA LEU A 16 -14.39 -23.97 18.36
C LEU A 16 -15.33 -23.34 17.34
N VAL A 17 -16.64 -23.45 17.54
CA VAL A 17 -17.62 -22.99 16.54
C VAL A 17 -17.47 -21.49 16.24
N PRO A 18 -17.39 -20.58 17.24
CA PRO A 18 -17.22 -19.15 16.97
C PRO A 18 -15.89 -18.82 16.29
N GLY A 19 -14.83 -19.56 16.62
CA GLY A 19 -13.49 -19.35 16.06
C GLY A 19 -13.36 -19.80 14.60
N ILE A 20 -14.17 -20.75 14.15
CA ILE A 20 -14.18 -21.25 12.76
C ILE A 20 -15.22 -20.51 11.91
N THR A 21 -16.33 -20.05 12.51
CA THR A 21 -17.38 -19.30 11.78
C THR A 21 -17.13 -17.80 11.69
N GLY A 22 -16.11 -17.29 12.39
CA GLY A 22 -15.69 -15.90 12.27
C GLY A 22 -15.19 -15.65 10.84
N ARG A 23 -16.02 -15.01 10.01
CA ARG A 23 -15.61 -14.60 8.67
C ARG A 23 -14.32 -13.78 8.78
N PRO A 24 -13.25 -14.10 8.02
CA PRO A 24 -12.07 -13.25 8.00
C PRO A 24 -12.53 -11.87 7.55
N ILE A 25 -12.38 -10.87 8.43
CA ILE A 25 -12.67 -9.48 8.11
C ILE A 25 -11.49 -8.99 7.28
N ALA A 26 -11.56 -9.21 5.96
CA ALA A 26 -10.60 -8.64 5.03
C ALA A 26 -10.92 -7.14 4.90
N PHE A 27 -10.20 -6.29 5.63
CA PHE A 27 -10.20 -4.87 5.32
C PHE A 27 -9.49 -4.70 3.98
N ALA A 28 -10.23 -4.32 2.94
CA ALA A 28 -9.61 -3.87 1.71
C ALA A 28 -8.77 -2.63 2.03
N ALA A 29 -7.53 -2.57 1.54
CA ALA A 29 -6.75 -1.35 1.63
C ALA A 29 -7.49 -0.26 0.84
N THR A 30 -7.99 0.75 1.53
CA THR A 30 -8.62 1.90 0.88
C THR A 30 -7.54 2.65 0.11
N ASP A 31 -7.77 2.91 -1.18
CA ASP A 31 -6.90 3.75 -1.99
C ASP A 31 -6.76 5.14 -1.32
N PRO A 32 -5.52 5.61 -1.04
CA PRO A 32 -5.31 6.88 -0.35
C PRO A 32 -5.74 8.11 -1.17
N GLY A 33 -6.07 7.97 -2.45
CA GLY A 33 -6.53 9.08 -3.29
C GLY A 33 -5.43 10.10 -3.52
N LEU A 34 -4.52 9.82 -4.46
CA LEU A 34 -3.33 10.64 -4.70
C LEU A 34 -3.62 12.05 -5.29
N GLY A 35 -4.86 12.31 -5.74
CA GLY A 35 -5.28 13.62 -6.23
C GLY A 35 -4.41 14.14 -7.38
N ALA A 36 -3.88 15.36 -7.26
CA ALA A 36 -3.03 15.96 -8.28
C ALA A 36 -1.67 15.25 -8.47
N ALA A 37 -1.28 14.36 -7.56
CA ALA A 37 -0.05 13.58 -7.67
C ALA A 37 -0.20 12.33 -8.56
N VAL A 38 -1.43 11.95 -8.97
CA VAL A 38 -1.71 10.77 -9.79
C VAL A 38 -0.84 10.64 -11.06
N PRO A 39 -0.58 11.70 -11.87
CA PRO A 39 0.20 11.52 -13.08
C PRO A 39 1.71 11.42 -12.84
N PHE A 40 2.18 11.71 -11.62
CA PHE A 40 3.60 11.75 -11.31
C PHE A 40 4.12 10.39 -10.87
N SER A 41 5.19 9.95 -11.54
CA SER A 41 5.97 8.78 -11.11
C SER A 41 7.01 9.15 -10.05
N ILE A 42 7.50 10.39 -10.08
CA ILE A 42 8.48 10.90 -9.11
C ILE A 42 8.06 12.32 -8.72
N ILE A 43 7.89 12.55 -7.41
CA ILE A 43 7.80 13.90 -6.83
C ILE A 43 8.84 14.00 -5.73
N ALA A 44 9.63 15.08 -5.74
CA ALA A 44 10.56 15.39 -4.67
C ALA A 44 10.39 16.83 -4.18
N GLN A 45 10.76 17.09 -2.91
CA GLN A 45 10.77 18.44 -2.34
C GLN A 45 12.13 19.14 -2.42
N THR A 46 13.24 18.44 -2.63
CA THR A 46 14.57 19.07 -2.49
C THR A 46 15.39 18.98 -3.77
N ALA A 47 15.62 17.76 -4.25
CA ALA A 47 16.39 17.51 -5.46
C ALA A 47 16.00 16.17 -6.07
N ILE A 48 16.18 16.04 -7.38
CA ILE A 48 16.16 14.77 -8.09
C ILE A 48 17.50 14.62 -8.80
N THR A 49 18.19 13.52 -8.55
CA THR A 49 19.44 13.17 -9.24
C THR A 49 19.31 11.75 -9.75
N GLY A 50 19.42 11.55 -11.06
CA GLY A 50 19.34 10.21 -11.61
C GLY A 50 19.51 10.15 -13.11
N THR A 51 19.95 8.99 -13.59
CA THR A 51 20.13 8.66 -15.01
C THR A 51 19.38 7.37 -15.28
N GLY A 52 18.10 7.45 -15.61
CA GLY A 52 17.25 6.28 -15.79
C GLY A 52 15.97 6.62 -16.53
N THR A 53 15.30 5.61 -17.07
CA THR A 53 14.05 5.80 -17.81
C THR A 53 12.87 5.90 -16.84
N VAL A 54 12.08 6.96 -16.96
CA VAL A 54 10.88 7.17 -16.16
C VAL A 54 9.66 7.12 -17.07
N SER A 55 8.67 6.31 -16.72
CA SER A 55 7.40 6.24 -17.44
C SER A 55 6.34 7.05 -16.69
N GLY A 56 6.24 8.35 -16.99
CA GLY A 56 5.27 9.27 -16.39
C GLY A 56 5.89 10.63 -16.11
N GLU A 57 5.16 11.47 -15.37
CA GLU A 57 5.62 12.82 -15.03
C GLU A 57 6.65 12.79 -13.90
N VAL A 58 7.58 13.73 -13.95
CA VAL A 58 8.54 14.01 -12.88
C VAL A 58 8.27 15.42 -12.38
N GLY A 59 8.22 15.61 -11.06
CA GLY A 59 7.92 16.91 -10.47
C GLY A 59 8.83 17.27 -9.31
N LEU A 60 9.24 18.53 -9.24
CA LEU A 60 9.92 19.10 -8.08
C LEU A 60 9.00 20.13 -7.41
N ASN A 61 8.55 19.84 -6.20
CA ASN A 61 7.68 20.72 -5.42
C ASN A 61 8.50 21.65 -4.51
N SER A 62 9.46 22.41 -5.06
CA SER A 62 10.28 23.38 -4.31
C SER A 62 11.18 24.25 -5.19
N THR A 63 11.73 25.32 -4.59
CA THR A 63 12.89 26.10 -5.06
C THR A 63 14.24 25.45 -4.73
N GLY A 64 14.28 24.11 -4.59
CA GLY A 64 15.45 23.34 -4.17
C GLY A 64 16.57 23.28 -5.21
N ALA A 65 17.52 22.35 -5.03
CA ALA A 65 18.72 22.21 -5.88
C ALA A 65 18.44 21.79 -7.33
N GLY A 66 17.16 21.59 -7.68
CA GLY A 66 16.72 21.30 -9.03
C GLY A 66 16.75 19.81 -9.37
N ILE A 67 16.58 19.54 -10.65
CA ILE A 67 16.66 18.20 -11.24
C ILE A 67 17.97 18.13 -12.01
N SER A 68 18.77 17.10 -11.74
CA SER A 68 20.09 16.92 -12.34
C SER A 68 20.23 15.52 -12.94
N ALA A 69 20.98 15.44 -14.04
CA ALA A 69 21.26 14.22 -14.80
C ALA A 69 20.05 13.53 -15.46
N LEU A 70 18.82 13.96 -15.16
CA LEU A 70 17.60 13.54 -15.83
C LEU A 70 17.31 14.47 -17.02
N THR A 71 17.00 13.90 -18.18
CA THR A 71 16.71 14.67 -19.40
C THR A 71 15.32 14.35 -19.92
N ALA A 72 14.75 15.26 -20.72
CA ALA A 72 13.42 15.04 -21.33
C ALA A 72 13.34 13.78 -22.19
N ALA A 73 14.46 13.31 -22.76
CA ALA A 73 14.50 12.05 -23.53
C ALA A 73 14.41 10.80 -22.64
N MET A 74 14.68 10.93 -21.34
CA MET A 74 14.63 9.84 -20.36
C MET A 74 13.26 9.71 -19.69
N VAL A 75 12.39 10.71 -19.85
CA VAL A 75 11.10 10.79 -19.18
C VAL A 75 10.01 10.70 -20.24
N GLY A 76 9.10 9.74 -20.07
CA GLY A 76 7.96 9.53 -20.98
C GLY A 76 6.86 10.59 -20.85
N GLY A 77 6.97 11.48 -19.88
CA GLY A 77 6.12 12.65 -19.63
C GLY A 77 6.93 13.94 -19.51
N ALA A 78 6.38 14.96 -18.86
CA ALA A 78 7.10 16.20 -18.56
C ALA A 78 7.96 16.09 -17.29
N ILE A 79 8.87 17.06 -17.18
CA ILE A 79 9.76 17.32 -16.04
C ILE A 79 9.43 18.71 -15.48
#